data_AF-A0A968VTX6-F1
#
_entry.id   AF-A0A968VTX6-F1
#
_cell.length_a   1.000
_cell.length_b   1.000
_cell.length_c   1.000
_cell.angle_alpha   90.00
_cell.angle_beta   90.00
_cell.angle_gamma   90.00
#
_symmetry.space_group_name_H-M   'P 1'
#
loop_
_entity.id
_entity.type
_entity.pdbx_description
1 polymer ?
#
loop_
_entity_poly.entity_id
_entity_poly.type
_entity_poly.pdbx_seq_one_letter_code
_entity_poly.pdbx_strand_id
1 'polypeptide(L)'
;MWSSKKKSGKLVGLAFSLIISWDDYSPYDNWTDFTMAGFFHNHNPRKGKTLYGAEVMVDPEYRGRGLAKALYEARRELARRFNLKRIRAARAWSAIRSSKIS
;
A
#
# COMPACT_ATOMS: atom_id res chain seq x y z
N MET A 1 -7.53 36.53 -0.78
CA MET A 1 -7.36 35.67 -1.97
C MET A 1 -7.27 34.21 -1.53
N TRP A 2 -8.35 33.44 -1.70
CA TRP A 2 -8.32 31.99 -1.52
C TRP A 2 -7.88 31.35 -2.85
N SER A 3 -6.65 30.83 -2.91
CA SER A 3 -6.17 30.11 -4.09
C SER A 3 -6.79 28.72 -4.09
N SER A 4 -7.82 28.56 -4.93
CA SER A 4 -8.44 27.27 -5.22
C SER A 4 -7.41 26.42 -5.96
N LYS A 5 -6.68 25.56 -5.24
CA LYS A 5 -5.75 24.61 -5.86
C LYS A 5 -6.54 23.66 -6.77
N LYS A 6 -6.57 23.95 -8.08
CA LYS A 6 -7.05 23.03 -9.10
C LYS A 6 -6.20 21.76 -9.04
N LYS A 7 -6.83 20.61 -8.83
CA LYS A 7 -6.18 19.30 -9.00
C LYS A 7 -5.97 19.11 -10.50
N SER A 8 -4.76 18.78 -10.92
CA SER A 8 -4.36 18.68 -12.34
C SER A 8 -4.98 17.51 -13.10
N GLY A 9 -5.84 16.70 -12.48
CA GLY A 9 -6.39 15.46 -13.05
C GLY A 9 -5.35 14.35 -13.29
N LYS A 10 -4.04 14.66 -13.19
CA LYS A 10 -2.94 13.72 -13.44
C LYS A 10 -2.83 12.69 -12.31
N LEU A 11 -2.81 11.41 -12.66
CA LEU A 11 -2.47 10.32 -11.75
C LEU A 11 -0.97 10.34 -11.48
N VAL A 12 -0.56 10.53 -10.21
CA VAL A 12 0.84 10.68 -9.80
C VAL A 12 1.27 9.69 -8.71
N GLY A 13 0.37 8.78 -8.33
CA GLY A 13 0.67 7.73 -7.37
C GLY A 13 -0.52 6.79 -7.16
N LEU A 14 -0.22 5.59 -6.69
CA LEU A 14 -1.19 4.51 -6.47
C LEU A 14 -0.76 3.62 -5.30
N ALA A 15 -1.72 2.90 -4.75
CA ALA A 15 -1.49 1.94 -3.68
C ALA A 15 -2.42 0.73 -3.85
N PHE A 16 -1.85 -0.48 -3.82
CA PHE A 16 -2.61 -1.73 -3.87
C PHE A 16 -2.74 -2.33 -2.47
N SER A 17 -3.90 -2.89 -2.14
CA SER A 17 -4.18 -3.47 -0.82
C SER A 17 -5.22 -4.57 -0.89
N LEU A 18 -5.12 -5.53 0.01
CA LEU A 18 -6.08 -6.61 0.17
C LEU A 18 -6.35 -6.88 1.65
N ILE A 19 -7.56 -7.35 1.96
CA ILE A 19 -7.92 -7.83 3.29
C ILE A 19 -7.59 -9.32 3.34
N ILE A 20 -6.84 -9.75 4.36
CA ILE A 20 -6.41 -11.14 4.53
C ILE A 20 -6.62 -11.64 5.96
N SER A 21 -6.70 -12.96 6.08
CA SER A 21 -6.60 -13.68 7.35
C SER A 21 -5.14 -13.84 7.73
N TRP A 22 -4.53 -12.80 8.32
CA TRP A 22 -3.10 -12.79 8.64
C TRP A 22 -2.63 -13.96 9.51
N ASP A 23 -3.51 -14.45 10.38
CA ASP A 23 -3.17 -15.51 11.33
C ASP A 23 -3.00 -16.88 10.62
N ASP A 24 -3.37 -16.97 9.33
CA ASP A 24 -3.15 -18.15 8.46
C ASP A 24 -1.75 -18.15 7.81
N TYR A 25 -0.95 -17.11 8.03
CA TYR A 25 0.36 -16.93 7.40
C TYR A 25 1.49 -16.86 8.44
N SER A 26 2.65 -17.40 8.06
CA SER A 26 3.90 -17.27 8.82
C SER A 26 4.51 -15.89 8.60
N PRO A 27 5.15 -15.27 9.61
CA PRO A 27 5.92 -14.03 9.42
C PRO A 27 7.11 -14.18 8.46
N TYR A 28 7.48 -15.41 8.09
CA TYR A 28 8.54 -15.73 7.14
C TYR A 28 8.03 -15.99 5.71
N ASP A 29 6.71 -16.02 5.50
CA ASP A 29 6.15 -16.22 4.17
C ASP A 29 6.54 -15.05 3.26
N ASN A 30 6.88 -15.36 2.01
CA ASN A 30 7.39 -14.37 1.09
C ASN A 30 6.24 -13.56 0.45
N TRP A 31 6.58 -12.43 -0.18
CA TRP A 31 5.59 -11.55 -0.81
C TRP A 31 4.74 -12.25 -1.88
N THR A 32 5.30 -13.22 -2.60
CA THR A 32 4.61 -13.99 -3.65
C THR A 32 3.48 -14.81 -3.05
N ASP A 33 3.68 -15.40 -1.87
CA ASP A 33 2.66 -16.18 -1.17
C ASP A 33 1.53 -15.26 -0.67
N PHE A 34 1.88 -14.11 -0.10
CA PHE A 34 0.91 -13.13 0.41
C PHE A 34 0.07 -12.45 -0.67
N THR A 35 0.59 -12.33 -1.89
CA THR A 35 -0.13 -11.68 -3.01
C THR A 35 -0.65 -12.68 -4.03
N MET A 36 -0.39 -13.97 -3.82
CA MET A 36 -0.62 -15.04 -4.81
C MET A 36 -0.04 -14.64 -6.17
N ALA A 37 1.27 -14.35 -6.20
CA ALA A 37 1.99 -13.86 -7.38
C ALA A 37 1.38 -12.61 -8.03
N GLY A 38 0.78 -11.72 -7.24
CA GLY A 38 0.12 -10.50 -7.70
C GLY A 38 -1.32 -10.67 -8.20
N PHE A 39 -1.89 -11.88 -8.18
CA PHE A 39 -3.29 -12.12 -8.57
C PHE A 39 -4.30 -11.76 -7.48
N PHE A 40 -3.87 -11.67 -6.21
CA PHE A 40 -4.71 -11.29 -5.06
C PHE A 40 -5.92 -12.21 -4.81
N HIS A 41 -5.87 -13.48 -5.22
CA HIS A 41 -6.98 -14.44 -5.03
C HIS A 41 -7.29 -14.74 -3.55
N ASN A 42 -6.37 -14.44 -2.64
CA ASN A 42 -6.54 -14.58 -1.19
C ASN A 42 -7.26 -13.38 -0.54
N HIS A 43 -7.80 -12.43 -1.32
CA HIS A 43 -8.60 -11.35 -0.80
C HIS A 43 -9.86 -11.87 -0.09
N ASN A 44 -9.96 -11.63 1.22
CA ASN A 44 -11.01 -12.16 2.07
C ASN A 44 -11.66 -11.05 2.92
N PRO A 45 -12.57 -10.24 2.35
CA PRO A 45 -13.21 -9.13 3.05
C PRO A 45 -14.22 -9.60 4.10
N ARG A 46 -14.71 -10.85 4.01
CA ARG A 46 -15.73 -11.40 4.93
C ARG A 46 -15.12 -11.87 6.25
N LYS A 47 -13.97 -12.55 6.21
CA LYS A 47 -13.35 -13.16 7.40
C LYS A 47 -12.03 -12.52 7.80
N GLY A 48 -11.31 -11.90 6.85
CA GLY A 48 -10.01 -11.30 7.12
C GLY A 48 -10.08 -10.15 8.12
N LYS A 49 -9.01 -9.97 8.88
CA LYS A 49 -8.90 -8.96 9.94
C LYS A 49 -7.69 -8.04 9.79
N THR A 50 -6.93 -8.20 8.71
CA THR A 50 -5.72 -7.44 8.43
C THR A 50 -5.81 -6.84 7.04
N LEU A 51 -5.54 -5.54 6.92
CA LEU A 51 -5.27 -4.91 5.63
C LEU A 51 -3.78 -5.11 5.31
N TYR A 52 -3.49 -5.80 4.23
CA TYR A 52 -2.14 -5.96 3.70
C TYR A 52 -1.89 -4.94 2.58
N GLY A 53 -0.94 -4.05 2.78
CA GLY A 53 -0.44 -3.12 1.77
C GLY A 53 0.55 -3.84 0.86
N ALA A 54 0.10 -4.21 -0.34
CA ALA A 54 0.90 -4.97 -1.30
C ALA A 54 1.98 -4.12 -1.98
N GLU A 55 1.64 -2.87 -2.34
CA GLU A 55 2.51 -2.00 -3.13
C GLU A 55 2.13 -0.52 -2.97
N VAL A 56 3.09 0.40 -3.04
CA VAL A 56 2.86 1.85 -3.09
C VAL A 56 3.86 2.51 -4.03
N MET A 57 3.34 3.18 -5.06
CA MET A 57 4.15 3.82 -6.08
C MET A 57 3.79 5.30 -6.18
N VAL A 58 4.81 6.14 -6.31
CA VAL A 58 4.68 7.57 -6.56
C VAL A 58 5.63 7.94 -7.69
N ASP A 59 5.10 8.69 -8.66
CA ASP A 59 5.86 9.24 -9.77
C ASP A 59 7.13 9.92 -9.24
N PRO A 60 8.33 9.58 -9.74
CA PRO A 60 9.60 10.16 -9.31
C PRO A 60 9.60 11.69 -9.21
N GLU A 61 8.97 12.39 -10.15
CA GLU A 61 8.92 13.86 -10.20
C GLU A 61 8.04 14.48 -9.09
N TYR A 62 7.20 13.65 -8.47
CA TYR A 62 6.22 14.03 -7.45
C TYR A 62 6.56 13.48 -6.05
N ARG A 63 7.72 12.82 -5.90
CA ARG A 63 8.25 12.40 -4.59
C ARG A 63 8.58 13.62 -3.71
N GLY A 64 8.66 13.41 -2.40
CA GLY A 64 8.87 14.49 -1.42
C GLY A 64 7.65 15.38 -1.16
N ARG A 65 6.53 15.19 -1.87
CA ARG A 65 5.29 16.01 -1.73
C ARG A 65 4.25 15.41 -0.78
N GLY A 66 4.61 14.40 0.01
CA GLY A 66 3.70 13.74 0.96
C GLY A 66 2.67 12.78 0.36
N LEU A 67 2.73 12.46 -0.94
CA LEU A 67 1.76 11.60 -1.62
C LEU A 67 1.71 10.17 -1.05
N ALA A 68 2.86 9.55 -0.76
CA ALA A 68 2.90 8.23 -0.13
C ALA A 68 2.26 8.24 1.28
N LYS A 69 2.43 9.34 2.03
CA LYS A 69 1.77 9.53 3.33
C LYS A 69 0.25 9.64 3.16
N ALA A 70 -0.21 10.39 2.16
CA ALA A 70 -1.64 10.48 1.84
C ALA A 70 -2.24 9.13 1.45
N LEU A 71 -1.56 8.34 0.62
CA LEU A 71 -1.96 6.97 0.28
C LEU A 71 -2.02 6.05 1.51
N TYR A 72 -1.09 6.22 2.46
CA TYR A 72 -1.10 5.47 3.71
C TYR A 72 -2.21 5.93 4.67
N GLU A 73 -2.56 7.23 4.71
CA GLU A 73 -3.78 7.71 5.39
C GLU A 73 -5.04 7.08 4.81
N ALA A 74 -5.16 7.00 3.49
CA ALA A 74 -6.29 6.33 2.85
C ALA A 74 -6.41 4.85 3.27
N ARG A 75 -5.29 4.13 3.42
CA ARG A 75 -5.29 2.76 3.97
C ARG A 75 -5.76 2.70 5.41
N ARG A 76 -5.39 3.67 6.26
CA ARG A 76 -5.90 3.77 7.63
C ARG A 76 -7.39 4.00 7.67
N GLU A 77 -7.90 4.85 6.79
CA GLU A 77 -9.34 5.06 6.65
C GLU A 77 -10.06 3.77 6.23
N LEU A 78 -9.54 3.05 5.22
CA LEU A 78 -10.08 1.75 4.82
C LEU A 78 -10.07 0.75 5.98
N ALA A 79 -8.96 0.65 6.73
CA ALA A 79 -8.86 -0.24 7.86
C ALA A 79 -9.91 0.06 8.95
N ARG A 80 -10.16 1.34 9.25
CA ARG A 80 -11.23 1.74 10.17
C ARG A 80 -12.60 1.43 9.62
N ARG A 81 -12.86 1.76 8.35
CA ARG A 81 -14.15 1.53 7.68
C ARG A 81 -14.55 0.06 7.67
N PHE A 82 -13.60 -0.84 7.48
CA PHE A 82 -13.82 -2.29 7.49
C PHE A 82 -13.61 -2.93 8.86
N ASN A 83 -13.42 -2.14 9.93
CA ASN A 83 -13.18 -2.61 11.30
C ASN A 83 -12.07 -3.68 11.38
N LEU A 84 -10.95 -3.42 10.69
CA LEU A 84 -9.80 -4.31 10.63
C LEU A 84 -8.89 -4.08 11.85
N LYS A 85 -8.33 -5.16 12.39
CA LYS A 85 -7.50 -5.13 13.61
C LYS A 85 -6.15 -4.44 13.42
N ARG A 86 -5.60 -4.47 12.20
CA ARG A 86 -4.24 -3.99 11.90
C ARG A 86 -4.01 -3.74 10.42
N ILE A 87 -2.95 -2.99 10.13
CA ILE A 87 -2.35 -2.86 8.80
C ILE A 87 -0.99 -3.56 8.83
N ARG A 88 -0.72 -4.38 7.83
CA ARG A 88 0.61 -4.95 7.53
C ARG A 88 1.01 -4.49 6.14
N ALA A 89 2.30 -4.38 5.89
CA ALA A 89 2.81 -4.13 4.55
C ALA A 89 4.16 -4.85 4.44
N ALA A 90 4.44 -5.44 3.28
CA ALA A 90 5.81 -5.80 2.97
C ALA A 90 6.63 -4.51 3.00
N ARG A 91 7.70 -4.52 3.78
CA ARG A 91 8.71 -3.46 3.79
C ARG A 91 9.15 -3.23 2.35
N ALA A 92 8.96 -2.02 1.82
CA ALA A 92 9.45 -1.63 0.51
C ALA A 92 10.95 -1.93 0.42
N TRP A 93 11.33 -2.96 -0.32
CA TRP A 93 12.72 -3.33 -0.57
C TRP A 93 13.41 -2.33 -1.53
N SER A 94 12.70 -1.32 -2.03
CA SER A 94 13.12 -0.52 -3.18
C SER A 94 12.91 0.99 -3.04
N ALA A 95 13.01 1.55 -1.83
CA ALA A 95 13.28 2.98 -1.75
C ALA A 95 14.79 3.31 -1.83
N ILE A 96 15.71 2.51 -1.26
CA ILE A 96 17.05 3.05 -0.90
C ILE A 96 18.11 1.93 -0.85
N ARG A 97 18.59 1.45 -2.00
CA ARG A 97 19.97 0.94 -2.21
C ARG A 97 20.22 0.60 -3.68
N SER A 98 20.52 1.62 -4.47
CA SER A 98 21.71 1.61 -5.34
C SER A 98 22.06 3.05 -5.71
N SER A 99 22.74 3.71 -4.77
CA SER A 99 23.90 4.49 -5.17
C SER A 99 24.79 3.62 -6.07
N LYS A 100 24.98 4.08 -7.32
CA LYS A 100 25.98 3.64 -8.31
C LYS A 100 25.91 2.17 -8.76
N ILE A 101 25.66 1.99 -10.05
CA ILE A 101 26.38 1.00 -10.85
C ILE A 101 26.95 1.79 -12.04
N SER A 102 28.28 1.69 -12.16
CA SER A 102 29.09 2.11 -13.31
C SER A 102 28.63 1.49 -14.61
#